data_AF-A0A151TXZ7-F1
#
_entry.id   AF-A0A151TXZ7-F1
#
_cell.length_a   1.000
_cell.length_b   1.000
_cell.length_c   1.000
_cell.angle_alpha   90.00
_cell.angle_beta   90.00
_cell.angle_gamma   90.00
#
_symmetry.space_group_name_H-M   'P 1'
#
loop_
_entity.id
_entity.type
_entity.pdbx_description
1 polymer ?
#
loop_
_entity_poly.entity_id
_entity_poly.type
_entity_poly.pdbx_seq_one_letter_code
_entity_poly.pdbx_strand_id
1 'polypeptide(L)'
;QAVKWILRYLRGTSRVFLCFESGESLLNGYVDMVGDVDSRKSTSSYIMIFAGGAVSWQSRLQKCAALSSTEAEYIAITEAAKELLWMKKFL
;
A
#
# COMPACT_ATOMS: atom_id res chain seq x y z
N GLN A 1 7.60 -20.17 -16.37
CA GLN A 1 6.14 -19.90 -16.35
C GLN A 1 5.76 -18.42 -16.11
N ALA A 2 6.25 -17.73 -15.07
CA ALA A 2 5.74 -16.43 -14.59
C ALA A 2 5.53 -15.34 -15.67
N VAL A 3 6.50 -15.15 -16.58
CA VAL A 3 6.41 -14.14 -17.65
C VAL A 3 5.17 -14.34 -18.54
N LYS A 4 4.80 -15.59 -18.84
CA LYS A 4 3.60 -15.88 -19.65
C LYS A 4 2.31 -15.44 -18.96
N TRP A 5 2.25 -15.52 -17.63
CA TRP A 5 1.09 -15.09 -16.85
C TRP A 5 0.97 -13.57 -16.83
N ILE A 6 2.08 -12.86 -16.66
CA ILE A 6 2.13 -11.39 -16.71
C ILE A 6 1.63 -10.90 -18.07
N LEU A 7 2.13 -11.46 -19.18
CA LEU A 7 1.68 -11.07 -20.52
C LEU A 7 0.20 -11.37 -20.77
N ARG A 8 -0.32 -12.47 -20.23
CA ARG A 8 -1.77 -12.78 -20.29
C ARG A 8 -2.60 -11.77 -19.50
N TYR A 9 -2.15 -11.40 -18.30
CA TYR A 9 -2.80 -10.39 -17.48
C TYR A 9 -2.84 -9.05 -18.21
N LEU A 10 -1.69 -8.55 -18.68
CA LEU A 10 -1.58 -7.30 -19.42
C LEU A 10 -2.47 -7.28 -20.66
N ARG A 11 -2.54 -8.39 -21.41
CA ARG A 11 -3.45 -8.50 -22.55
C ARG A 11 -4.92 -8.44 -22.12
N GLY A 12 -5.29 -9.15 -21.06
CA GLY A 12 -6.66 -9.20 -20.52
C GLY A 12 -7.13 -7.87 -19.93
N THR A 13 -6.24 -7.10 -19.31
CA THR A 13 -6.54 -5.80 -18.69
C THR A 13 -6.20 -4.61 -19.60
N SER A 14 -5.88 -4.84 -20.87
CA SER A 14 -5.46 -3.78 -21.82
C SER A 14 -6.49 -2.66 -22.03
N ARG A 15 -7.77 -2.91 -21.70
CA ARG A 15 -8.87 -1.94 -21.78
C ARG A 15 -9.36 -1.46 -20.41
N VAL A 16 -8.74 -1.94 -19.33
CA VAL A 16 -9.08 -1.54 -17.97
C VAL A 16 -8.25 -0.31 -17.62
N PHE A 17 -8.88 0.68 -17.02
CA PHE A 17 -8.26 1.92 -16.58
C PHE A 17 -8.69 2.22 -15.15
N LEU A 18 -7.85 2.98 -14.44
CA LEU A 18 -8.22 3.54 -13.15
C LEU A 18 -9.23 4.67 -13.39
N CYS A 19 -10.39 4.57 -12.74
CA CYS A 19 -11.39 5.63 -12.75
C CYS A 19 -11.19 6.51 -11.53
N PHE A 20 -10.95 7.79 -11.75
CA PHE A 20 -10.92 8.81 -10.71
C PHE A 20 -12.28 9.50 -10.65
N GLU A 21 -12.76 9.76 -9.44
CA GLU A 21 -13.98 10.52 -9.23
C GLU A 21 -13.76 11.99 -9.61
N SER A 22 -14.81 12.60 -10.17
CA SER A 22 -14.82 14.03 -10.49
C SER A 22 -15.00 14.81 -9.18
N GLY A 23 -13.91 15.36 -8.64
CA GLY A 23 -13.91 16.07 -7.37
C GLY A 23 -12.53 16.60 -7.00
N GLU A 24 -12.35 16.98 -5.73
CA GLU A 24 -11.03 17.36 -5.22
C GLU A 24 -10.07 16.18 -5.30
N SER A 25 -8.89 16.42 -5.89
CA SER A 25 -7.82 15.44 -6.02
C SER A 25 -7.10 15.21 -4.68
N LEU A 26 -7.85 14.70 -3.70
CA LEU A 26 -7.37 14.41 -2.36
C LEU A 26 -6.56 13.10 -2.38
N LEU A 27 -5.38 13.17 -1.77
CA LEU A 27 -4.52 12.02 -1.52
C LEU A 27 -4.72 11.58 -0.07
N ASN A 28 -5.33 10.41 0.11
CA ASN A 28 -5.64 9.81 1.40
C ASN A 28 -4.82 8.52 1.59
N GLY A 29 -4.26 8.34 2.78
CA GLY A 29 -3.56 7.11 3.16
C GLY A 29 -4.24 6.44 4.33
N TYR A 30 -4.47 5.13 4.20
CA TYR A 30 -4.95 4.26 5.28
C TYR A 30 -3.83 3.30 5.65
N VAL A 31 -3.66 3.07 6.95
CA VAL A 31 -2.61 2.21 7.50
C VAL A 31 -3.28 1.19 8.40
N ASP A 32 -2.88 -0.06 8.26
CA ASP A 32 -3.33 -1.15 9.11
C ASP A 32 -2.15 -2.08 9.43
N MET A 33 -2.32 -2.91 10.45
CA MET A 33 -1.28 -3.82 10.88
C MET A 33 -1.81 -4.95 11.73
N VAL A 34 -1.25 -6.13 11.47
CA VAL A 34 -1.65 -7.39 12.09
C VAL A 34 -0.42 -8.04 12.70
N GLY A 35 -0.49 -8.40 13.98
CA GLY A 35 0.57 -9.16 14.64
C GLY A 35 0.64 -10.59 14.09
N ASP A 36 1.83 -11.06 13.73
CA ASP A 36 2.06 -12.47 13.41
C ASP A 36 2.47 -13.24 14.67
N VAL A 37 1.74 -14.31 14.98
CA VAL A 37 1.99 -15.16 16.15
C VAL A 37 3.27 -15.98 15.97
N ASP A 38 3.56 -16.39 14.73
CA ASP A 38 4.67 -17.29 14.45
C ASP A 38 6.02 -16.56 14.45
N SER A 39 6.12 -15.43 13.74
CA SER A 39 7.37 -14.66 13.67
C SER A 39 7.55 -13.62 14.79
N ARG A 40 6.49 -13.35 15.59
CA ARG A 40 6.41 -12.23 16.55
C ARG A 40 6.65 -10.85 15.92
N LYS A 41 6.54 -10.74 14.60
CA LYS A 41 6.66 -9.48 13.87
C LYS A 41 5.29 -9.07 13.37
N SER A 42 5.00 -7.78 13.37
CA SER A 42 3.75 -7.31 12.77
C SER A 42 3.88 -7.27 11.25
N THR A 43 2.79 -7.52 10.54
CA THR A 43 2.66 -7.21 9.12
C THR A 43 2.07 -5.81 9.01
N SER A 44 2.84 -4.86 8.47
CA SER A 44 2.35 -3.51 8.14
C SER A 44 1.66 -3.54 6.78
N SER A 45 0.55 -2.83 6.66
CA SER A 45 -0.10 -2.59 5.39
C SER A 45 -0.53 -1.13 5.27
N TYR A 46 -0.60 -0.67 4.02
CA TYR A 46 -1.22 0.61 3.72
C TYR A 46 -1.90 0.58 2.36
N ILE A 47 -2.85 1.49 2.17
CA ILE A 47 -3.50 1.77 0.89
C ILE A 47 -3.55 3.30 0.71
N MET A 48 -3.07 3.77 -0.43
CA MET A 48 -3.14 5.15 -0.88
C MET A 48 -4.27 5.28 -1.90
N ILE A 49 -5.20 6.19 -1.62
CA ILE A 49 -6.33 6.53 -2.46
C ILE A 49 -6.12 7.94 -2.97
N PHE A 50 -6.21 8.11 -4.28
CA PHE A 50 -6.16 9.40 -4.96
C PHE A 50 -7.43 9.57 -5.77
N ALA A 51 -8.16 10.68 -5.56
CA ALA A 51 -9.41 10.98 -6.27
C ALA A 51 -10.38 9.78 -6.33
N GLY A 52 -10.60 9.12 -5.18
CA GLY A 52 -11.48 7.95 -5.06
C GLY A 52 -10.90 6.62 -5.56
N GLY A 53 -9.77 6.62 -6.28
CA GLY A 53 -9.12 5.41 -6.79
C GLY A 53 -7.94 4.95 -5.92
N ALA A 54 -7.87 3.66 -5.61
CA ALA A 54 -6.69 3.07 -4.95
C ALA A 54 -5.52 2.95 -5.95
N VAL A 55 -4.41 3.63 -5.67
CA VAL A 55 -3.30 3.83 -6.62
C VAL A 55 -1.98 3.21 -6.15
N SER A 56 -1.76 3.09 -4.85
CA SER A 56 -0.59 2.40 -4.28
C SER A 56 -1.02 1.64 -3.04
N TRP A 57 -0.48 0.44 -2.84
CA TRP A 57 -0.72 -0.36 -1.65
C TRP A 57 0.47 -1.25 -1.38
N GLN A 58 0.64 -1.60 -0.11
CA GLN A 58 1.65 -2.55 0.30
C GLN A 58 1.13 -3.37 1.49
N SER A 59 1.53 -4.62 1.56
CA SER A 59 1.43 -5.44 2.75
C SER A 59 2.76 -6.16 2.91
N ARG A 60 3.43 -5.94 4.04
CA ARG A 60 4.79 -6.42 4.27
C ARG A 60 5.02 -6.77 5.73
N LEU A 61 5.70 -7.89 5.96
CA LEU A 61 6.21 -8.21 7.29
C LEU A 61 7.26 -7.17 7.71
N GLN A 62 7.09 -6.61 8.91
CA GLN A 62 8.06 -5.67 9.48
C GLN A 62 9.43 -6.34 9.57
N LYS A 63 10.49 -5.56 9.31
CA LYS A 63 11.87 -6.09 9.33
C LYS A 63 12.29 -6.53 10.73
N CYS A 64 11.82 -5.79 11.74
CA CYS A 64 12.11 -5.96 13.15
C CYS A 64 10.84 -6.45 13.87
N ALA A 65 10.99 -7.17 14.99
CA ALA A 65 9.89 -7.34 15.93
C ALA A 65 9.74 -6.05 16.74
N ALA A 66 8.55 -5.47 16.77
CA ALA A 66 8.25 -4.31 17.61
C ALA A 66 8.14 -4.74 19.08
N LEU A 67 8.59 -3.90 20.00
CA LEU A 67 8.52 -4.13 21.44
C LEU A 67 7.14 -3.76 22.02
N SER A 68 6.32 -3.05 21.24
CA SER A 68 4.95 -2.68 21.59
C SER A 68 4.07 -2.54 20.35
N SER A 69 2.74 -2.56 20.53
CA SER A 69 1.80 -2.26 19.44
C SER A 69 2.01 -0.85 18.89
N THR A 70 2.27 0.14 19.76
CA THR A 70 2.53 1.53 19.35
C THR A 70 3.78 1.66 18.48
N GLU A 71 4.84 0.92 18.79
CA GLU A 71 6.05 0.90 17.95
C GLU A 71 5.74 0.28 16.57
N ALA A 72 4.97 -0.81 16.53
CA ALA A 72 4.52 -1.37 15.26
C ALA A 72 3.66 -0.37 14.46
N GLU A 73 2.79 0.41 15.12
CA GLU A 73 1.97 1.48 14.50
C GLU A 73 2.85 2.54 13.89
N TYR A 74 3.86 2.97 14.63
CA TYR A 74 4.82 3.93 14.14
C TYR A 74 5.59 3.41 12.91
N ILE A 75 6.03 2.15 12.93
CA ILE A 75 6.69 1.54 11.77
C ILE A 75 5.76 1.55 10.55
N ALA A 76 4.51 1.08 10.68
CA ALA A 76 3.55 1.05 9.58
C ALA A 76 3.23 2.46 9.04
N ILE A 77 2.99 3.42 9.93
CA ILE A 77 2.71 4.82 9.55
C ILE A 77 3.91 5.46 8.86
N THR A 78 5.14 5.20 9.32
CA THR A 78 6.33 5.77 8.69
C THR A 78 6.57 5.22 7.28
N GLU A 79 6.24 3.95 7.01
CA GLU A 79 6.29 3.39 5.66
C GLU A 79 5.25 4.04 4.74
N ALA A 80 4.00 4.14 5.21
CA ALA A 80 2.94 4.82 4.49
C ALA A 80 3.26 6.31 4.23
N ALA A 81 3.81 7.02 5.22
CA ALA A 81 4.17 8.43 5.08
C ALA A 81 5.25 8.67 4.02
N LYS A 82 6.23 7.75 3.89
CA LYS A 82 7.25 7.83 2.83
C LYS A 82 6.61 7.72 1.45
N GLU A 83 5.68 6.79 1.28
CA GLU A 83 4.96 6.61 0.02
C GLU A 83 4.08 7.83 -0.28
N LEU A 84 3.36 8.35 0.71
CA LEU A 84 2.51 9.53 0.57
C LEU A 84 3.34 10.77 0.17
N LEU A 85 4.50 10.97 0.80
CA LEU A 85 5.42 12.05 0.44
C LEU A 85 5.99 11.90 -0.97
N TRP A 86 6.29 10.67 -1.39
CA TRP A 86 6.73 10.39 -2.75
C TRP A 86 5.63 10.71 -3.76
N MET A 87 4.41 10.26 -3.51
CA MET A 87 3.24 10.55 -4.34
C MET A 87 2.93 12.05 -4.43
N LYS A 88 3.00 12.77 -3.32
CA LYS A 88 2.82 14.23 -3.29
C LYS A 88 3.84 15.00 -4.13
N LYS A 89 5.04 14.43 -4.34
CA LYS A 89 6.07 15.02 -5.23
C LYS A 89 5.93 14.57 -6.67
N PHE A 90 5.35 13.40 -6.90
CA PHE A 90 5.15 12.83 -8.22
C PHE A 90 3.96 13.47 -8.95
N LEU A 91 2.88 13.71 -8.21
CA LEU A 91 1.68 14.45 -8.64
C LEU A 91 1.96 15.95 -8.71
#